data_AF-A0AAV4W712-F1
#
_entry.id   AF-A0AAV4W712-F1
#
_cell.length_a   1.000
_cell.length_b   1.000
_cell.length_c   1.000
_cell.angle_alpha   90.00
_cell.angle_beta   90.00
_cell.angle_gamma   90.00
#
_symmetry.space_group_name_H-M   'P 1'
#
loop_
_entity.id
_entity.type
_entity.pdbx_description
1 polymer ?
#
loop_
_entity_poly.entity_id
_entity_poly.type
_entity_poly.pdbx_seq_one_letter_code
_entity_poly.pdbx_strand_id
1 'polypeptide(L)'
;MVGRDDALYAIPGALLGGLFMKFYPSSTISLYLMWKLIENRVLFGVEKGVIPHISCSTELLYAFSMALLFHVLVFEAHNLKPTYLKFLSQVTHNKIGKFNRHLLELFGTQASKKYTDFWPPLDYRYTSLAFQETLMPWLIH
;
A
#
# COMPACT_ATOMS: atom_id res chain seq x y z
N MET A 1 23.48 0.92 -38.92
CA MET A 1 22.05 0.86 -39.30
C MET A 1 21.13 0.72 -38.08
N VAL A 2 21.49 1.32 -36.94
CA VAL A 2 20.68 1.32 -35.71
C VAL A 2 20.83 2.72 -35.12
N GLY A 3 19.72 3.41 -34.85
CA GLY A 3 19.76 4.78 -34.28
C GLY A 3 18.77 5.78 -34.90
N ARG A 4 17.58 5.35 -35.32
CA ARG A 4 16.49 6.28 -35.68
C ARG A 4 15.30 5.96 -34.78
N ASP A 5 15.14 6.74 -33.71
CA ASP A 5 14.04 6.64 -32.75
C ASP A 5 12.75 7.25 -33.35
N ASP A 6 12.22 6.63 -34.41
CA ASP A 6 10.95 7.04 -34.98
C ASP A 6 9.81 6.44 -34.14
N ALA A 7 8.86 7.29 -33.71
CA ALA A 7 7.73 6.91 -32.85
C ALA A 7 6.88 5.75 -33.40
N LEU A 8 6.93 5.52 -34.72
CA LEU A 8 6.23 4.44 -35.41
C LEU A 8 6.75 3.04 -35.04
N TYR A 9 8.02 2.89 -34.65
CA TYR A 9 8.58 1.59 -34.23
C TYR A 9 8.39 1.32 -32.74
N ALA A 10 8.13 2.36 -31.94
CA ALA A 10 7.90 2.23 -30.50
C ALA A 10 6.59 1.51 -30.17
N ILE A 11 5.53 1.77 -30.94
CA ILE A 11 4.20 1.16 -30.75
C ILE A 11 4.22 -0.37 -30.94
N PRO A 12 4.73 -0.92 -32.07
CA PRO A 12 4.79 -2.37 -32.25
C PRO A 12 5.76 -3.04 -31.27
N GLY A 13 6.87 -2.38 -30.90
CA GLY A 13 7.79 -2.87 -29.88
C GLY A 13 7.12 -2.99 -28.50
N ALA A 14 6.36 -1.98 -28.09
CA ALA A 14 5.61 -2.00 -26.84
C ALA A 14 4.49 -3.07 -26.84
N LEU A 15 3.77 -3.24 -27.96
CA LEU A 15 2.75 -4.28 -28.11
C LEU A 15 3.33 -5.69 -28.03
N LEU A 16 4.44 -5.95 -28.74
CA LEU A 16 5.15 -7.23 -28.67
C LEU A 16 5.69 -7.49 -27.26
N GLY A 17 6.32 -6.49 -26.63
CA GLY A 17 6.81 -6.58 -25.25
C GLY A 17 5.69 -6.91 -24.26
N GLY A 18 4.54 -6.22 -24.37
CA GLY A 18 3.36 -6.51 -23.55
C GLY A 18 2.79 -7.91 -23.80
N LEU A 19 2.82 -8.39 -25.05
CA LEU A 19 2.39 -9.75 -25.38
C LEU A 19 3.33 -10.81 -24.76
N PHE A 20 4.64 -10.59 -24.79
CA PHE A 20 5.60 -11.49 -24.14
C PHE A 20 5.42 -11.54 -22.61
N MET A 21 5.05 -10.42 -21.97
CA MET A 21 4.74 -10.41 -20.53
C MET A 21 3.48 -11.23 -20.18
N LYS A 22 2.53 -11.35 -21.12
CA LYS A 22 1.37 -12.25 -20.95
C LYS A 22 1.79 -13.72 -20.97
N PHE A 23 2.78 -14.09 -21.80
CA PHE A 23 3.30 -15.46 -21.88
C PHE A 23 4.23 -15.82 -20.72
N TYR A 24 5.00 -14.87 -20.19
CA TYR A 24 5.88 -15.06 -19.03
C TYR A 24 5.46 -14.16 -17.85
N PRO A 25 4.36 -14.50 -17.15
CA PRO A 25 3.86 -13.68 -16.06
C PRO A 25 4.78 -13.76 -14.85
N SER A 26 5.52 -12.67 -14.61
CA SER A 26 6.22 -12.43 -13.34
C SER A 26 5.77 -11.11 -12.77
N SER A 27 5.10 -11.16 -11.61
CA SER A 27 4.62 -9.95 -10.92
C SER A 27 5.76 -8.99 -10.62
N THR A 28 6.95 -9.50 -10.28
CA THR A 28 8.13 -8.69 -9.98
C THR A 28 8.65 -7.93 -11.20
N ILE A 29 8.78 -8.62 -12.34
CA ILE A 29 9.28 -8.00 -13.58
C ILE A 29 8.26 -7.01 -14.12
N SER A 30 6.96 -7.36 -14.08
CA SER A 30 5.89 -6.48 -14.51
C SER A 30 5.81 -5.20 -13.71
N LEU A 31 5.90 -5.32 -12.38
CA LEU A 31 5.91 -4.16 -11.49
C LEU A 31 7.13 -3.27 -11.72
N TYR A 32 8.32 -3.86 -11.90
CA TYR A 32 9.53 -3.10 -12.18
C TYR A 32 9.42 -2.32 -13.49
N LEU A 33 8.93 -2.97 -14.56
CA LEU A 33 8.76 -2.34 -15.87
C LEU A 33 7.71 -1.22 -15.81
N MET A 34 6.58 -1.47 -15.16
CA MET A 34 5.55 -0.45 -14.90
C MET A 34 6.15 0.78 -14.19
N TRP A 35 6.98 0.56 -13.17
CA TRP A 35 7.61 1.65 -12.42
C TRP A 35 8.57 2.48 -13.26
N LYS A 36 9.44 1.82 -14.05
CA LYS A 36 10.37 2.50 -14.96
C LYS A 36 9.62 3.30 -16.03
N LEU A 37 8.48 2.81 -16.51
CA LEU A 37 7.64 3.54 -17.45
C LEU A 37 7.04 4.81 -16.81
N ILE A 38 6.57 4.72 -15.56
CA ILE A 38 6.07 5.88 -14.81
C ILE A 38 7.18 6.92 -14.62
N GLU A 39 8.35 6.49 -14.15
CA GLU A 39 9.53 7.36 -13.97
C GLU A 39 9.91 8.09 -15.27
N ASN A 40 10.00 7.36 -16.38
CA ASN A 40 10.32 7.94 -17.69
C ASN A 40 9.25 8.94 -18.17
N ARG A 41 7.97 8.66 -17.89
CA ARG A 41 6.86 9.57 -18.25
C ARG A 41 6.86 10.85 -17.43
N VAL A 42 7.24 10.77 -16.15
CA VAL A 42 7.41 11.96 -15.31
C VAL A 42 8.58 12.80 -15.82
N LEU A 43 9.73 12.19 -16.12
CA LEU A 43 10.90 12.89 -16.65
C LEU A 43 10.56 13.63 -17.96
N PHE A 44 9.92 12.93 -18.90
CA PHE A 44 9.46 13.53 -20.15
C PHE A 44 8.44 14.66 -19.94
N GLY A 45 7.60 14.56 -18.92
CA GLY A 45 6.66 15.61 -18.53
C GLY A 45 7.34 16.86 -17.96
N VAL A 46 8.45 16.68 -17.24
CA VAL A 46 9.29 17.76 -16.72
C VAL A 46 10.07 18.44 -17.84
N GLU A 47 10.67 17.67 -18.76
CA GLU A 47 11.38 18.21 -19.93
C GLU A 47 10.48 19.08 -20.82
N LYS A 48 9.22 18.69 -20.97
CA LYS A 48 8.21 19.45 -21.72
C LYS A 48 7.63 20.65 -20.97
N GLY A 49 8.06 20.89 -19.72
CA GLY A 49 7.57 21.99 -18.89
C GLY A 49 6.11 21.86 -18.44
N VAL A 50 5.49 20.68 -18.59
CA VAL A 50 4.08 20.44 -18.21
C VAL A 50 3.94 20.24 -16.71
N ILE A 51 4.97 19.65 -16.08
CA ILE A 51 5.00 19.33 -14.66
C ILE A 51 6.16 20.11 -14.02
N PRO A 52 5.93 20.90 -12.95
CA PRO A 52 7.02 21.56 -12.24
C PRO A 52 7.96 20.52 -11.63
N HIS A 53 9.26 20.83 -11.53
CA HIS A 53 10.23 19.93 -10.91
C HIS A 53 9.95 19.81 -9.41
N ILE A 54 9.29 18.72 -9.01
CA ILE A 54 8.99 18.43 -7.60
C ILE A 54 10.23 17.80 -6.98
N SER A 55 11.01 18.59 -6.23
CA SER A 55 12.24 18.12 -5.56
C SER A 55 12.01 17.02 -4.53
N CYS A 56 10.76 16.73 -4.15
CA CYS A 56 10.36 15.76 -3.13
C CYS A 56 9.51 14.60 -3.71
N SER A 57 9.58 14.37 -5.03
CA SER A 57 8.73 13.37 -5.70
C SER A 57 8.96 11.95 -5.17
N THR A 58 10.20 11.60 -4.85
CA THR A 58 10.59 10.28 -4.36
C THR A 58 10.07 10.01 -2.95
N GLU A 59 10.11 11.02 -2.08
CA GLU A 59 9.66 10.96 -0.70
C GLU A 59 8.14 10.91 -0.64
N LEU A 60 7.43 11.68 -1.46
CA LEU A 60 5.97 11.62 -1.56
C LEU A 60 5.50 10.24 -2.01
N LEU A 61 6.19 9.67 -2.99
CA LEU A 61 5.87 8.35 -3.52
C LEU A 61 6.17 7.24 -2.51
N TYR A 62 7.24 7.38 -1.75
CA TYR A 62 7.55 6.52 -0.62
C TYR A 62 6.48 6.66 0.48
N ALA A 63 6.12 7.89 0.86
CA ALA A 63 5.11 8.15 1.89
C ALA A 63 3.74 7.59 1.48
N PHE A 64 3.34 7.75 0.22
CA PHE A 64 2.11 7.17 -0.32
C PHE A 64 2.14 5.64 -0.29
N SER A 65 3.26 5.03 -0.70
CA SER A 65 3.42 3.57 -0.63
C SER A 65 3.35 3.05 0.81
N MET A 66 3.97 3.77 1.75
CA MET A 66 3.90 3.46 3.18
C MET A 66 2.48 3.60 3.71
N ALA A 67 1.74 4.64 3.32
CA ALA A 67 0.35 4.84 3.71
C ALA A 67 -0.54 3.68 3.25
N LEU A 68 -0.38 3.22 2.00
CA LEU A 68 -1.10 2.04 1.50
C LEU A 68 -0.76 0.77 2.28
N LEU A 69 0.52 0.54 2.57
CA LEU A 69 0.95 -0.61 3.39
C LEU A 69 0.36 -0.56 4.80
N PHE A 70 0.33 0.61 5.43
CA PHE A 70 -0.29 0.79 6.75
C PHE A 70 -1.81 0.62 6.71
N HIS A 71 -2.47 1.06 5.65
CA HIS A 71 -3.90 0.84 5.48
C HIS A 71 -4.23 -0.66 5.44
N VAL A 72 -3.53 -1.43 4.58
CA VAL A 72 -3.72 -2.89 4.51
C VAL A 72 -3.30 -3.56 5.83
N LEU A 73 -2.29 -3.05 6.53
CA LEU A 73 -1.87 -3.58 7.83
C LEU A 73 -2.96 -3.45 8.90
N VAL A 74 -3.72 -2.36 8.87
CA VAL A 74 -4.80 -2.10 9.84
C VAL A 74 -6.01 -2.97 9.54
N PHE A 75 -6.45 -3.05 8.29
CA PHE A 75 -7.68 -3.76 7.90
C PHE A 75 -7.47 -5.25 7.60
N GLU A 76 -6.40 -5.62 6.89
CA GLU A 76 -6.20 -6.98 6.36
C GLU A 76 -4.74 -7.45 6.47
N ALA A 77 -4.21 -7.44 7.69
CA ALA A 77 -2.84 -7.89 7.94
C ALA A 77 -2.52 -9.33 7.49
N HIS A 78 -3.55 -10.16 7.32
CA HIS A 78 -3.41 -11.55 6.86
C HIS A 78 -3.02 -11.65 5.39
N ASN A 79 -3.41 -10.69 4.55
CA ASN A 79 -3.14 -10.67 3.11
C ASN A 79 -1.72 -10.12 2.78
N LEU A 80 -1.05 -9.48 3.75
CA LEU A 80 0.30 -8.97 3.60
C LEU A 80 1.37 -10.08 3.64
N LYS A 81 2.32 -9.99 2.70
CA LYS A 81 3.53 -10.82 2.69
C LYS A 81 4.28 -10.65 4.03
N PRO A 82 4.77 -11.74 4.65
CA PRO A 82 5.40 -11.70 5.97
C PRO A 82 6.64 -10.79 6.04
N THR A 83 7.38 -10.62 4.93
CA THR A 83 8.51 -9.71 4.86
C THR A 83 8.09 -8.25 5.10
N TYR A 84 6.98 -7.81 4.50
CA TYR A 84 6.46 -6.45 4.70
C TYR A 84 5.97 -6.24 6.13
N LEU A 85 5.34 -7.26 6.73
CA LEU A 85 4.94 -7.19 8.13
C LEU A 85 6.12 -7.02 9.08
N LYS A 86 7.23 -7.75 8.86
CA LYS A 86 8.46 -7.59 9.66
C LYS A 86 9.00 -6.17 9.55
N PHE A 87 9.08 -5.63 8.34
CA PHE A 87 9.52 -4.26 8.09
C PHE A 87 8.63 -3.23 8.81
N LEU A 88 7.30 -3.33 8.66
CA LEU A 88 6.36 -2.42 9.33
C LEU A 88 6.46 -2.54 10.85
N SER A 89 6.67 -3.75 11.38
CA SER A 89 6.87 -3.98 12.82
C SER A 89 8.13 -3.34 13.35
N GLN A 90 9.21 -3.33 12.57
CA GLN A 90 10.44 -2.61 12.91
C GLN A 90 10.22 -1.10 12.93
N VAL A 91 9.58 -0.54 11.89
CA VAL A 91 9.29 0.91 11.80
C VAL A 91 8.41 1.39 12.96
N THR A 92 7.42 0.58 13.36
CA THR A 92 6.47 0.92 14.42
C THR A 92 6.90 0.50 15.82
N HIS A 93 8.12 -0.05 15.99
CA HIS A 93 8.60 -0.57 17.26
C HIS A 93 7.65 -1.61 17.89
N ASN A 94 7.13 -2.53 17.07
CA ASN A 94 6.17 -3.59 17.44
C ASN A 94 4.85 -3.08 18.07
N LYS A 95 4.52 -1.80 17.91
CA LYS A 95 3.26 -1.24 18.43
C LYS A 95 2.01 -1.71 17.68
N ILE A 96 2.16 -2.29 16.50
CA ILE A 96 1.05 -2.81 15.68
C ILE A 96 0.25 -3.88 16.42
N GLY A 97 0.87 -4.62 17.35
CA GLY A 97 0.17 -5.61 18.18
C GLY A 97 -0.87 -4.98 19.13
N LYS A 98 -0.77 -3.68 19.42
CA LYS A 98 -1.63 -2.96 20.37
C LYS A 98 -2.84 -2.26 19.72
N PHE A 99 -3.10 -2.51 18.44
CA PHE A 99 -4.32 -2.00 17.82
C PHE A 99 -5.53 -2.80 18.30
N ASN A 100 -6.58 -2.09 18.72
CA ASN A 100 -7.87 -2.71 19.04
C ASN A 100 -8.56 -3.11 17.73
N ARG A 101 -8.33 -4.35 17.29
CA ARG A 101 -8.86 -4.88 16.02
C ARG A 101 -10.32 -5.32 16.09
N HIS A 102 -10.87 -5.54 17.28
CA HIS A 102 -12.28 -5.89 17.46
C HIS A 102 -13.22 -4.79 16.91
N LEU A 103 -12.84 -3.53 17.06
CA LEU A 103 -13.57 -2.41 16.46
C LEU A 103 -13.57 -2.46 14.93
N LEU A 104 -12.52 -3.04 14.35
CA LEU A 104 -12.36 -3.14 12.90
C LEU A 104 -13.10 -4.36 12.30
N GLU A 105 -13.39 -5.36 13.13
CA GLU A 105 -14.23 -6.50 12.72
C GLU A 105 -15.67 -6.08 12.38
N LEU A 106 -16.16 -4.97 12.96
CA LEU A 106 -17.47 -4.40 12.61
C LEU A 106 -17.58 -4.08 11.11
N PHE A 107 -16.47 -3.74 10.46
CA PHE A 107 -16.42 -3.48 9.02
C PHE A 107 -16.37 -4.77 8.17
N GLY A 108 -16.54 -5.95 8.78
CA GLY A 108 -16.43 -7.25 8.11
C GLY A 108 -15.00 -7.63 7.73
N THR A 109 -14.00 -6.89 8.22
CA THR A 109 -12.59 -7.15 7.93
C THR A 109 -12.05 -8.22 8.88
N GLN A 110 -11.43 -9.28 8.34
CA GLN A 110 -10.79 -10.35 9.14
C GLN A 110 -9.44 -9.86 9.72
N ALA A 111 -9.46 -8.71 10.41
CA ALA A 111 -8.30 -8.03 10.94
C ALA A 111 -7.68 -8.76 12.13
N SER A 112 -8.51 -9.34 13.01
CA SER A 112 -8.11 -10.05 14.24
C SER A 112 -7.34 -11.34 13.96
N LYS A 113 -7.63 -12.04 12.87
CA LYS A 113 -7.20 -13.42 12.55
C LYS A 113 -5.72 -13.74 12.75
N LYS A 114 -4.82 -12.76 12.59
CA LYS A 114 -3.36 -12.94 12.63
C LYS A 114 -2.70 -12.45 13.93
N TYR A 115 -3.40 -11.69 14.75
CA TYR A 115 -2.84 -11.08 15.95
C TYR A 115 -3.62 -11.51 17.19
N THR A 116 -2.95 -11.49 18.33
CA THR A 116 -3.60 -11.73 19.63
C THR A 116 -4.65 -10.67 19.89
N ASP A 117 -5.79 -11.09 20.43
CA ASP A 117 -6.83 -10.19 20.92
C ASP A 117 -6.22 -9.22 21.95
N PHE A 118 -6.36 -7.92 21.66
CA PHE A 118 -5.86 -6.86 22.51
C PHE A 118 -6.98 -5.88 22.81
N TRP A 119 -7.42 -5.87 24.07
CA TRP A 119 -8.35 -4.89 24.60
C TRP A 119 -7.60 -3.90 25.50
N PRO A 120 -7.49 -2.61 25.13
CA PRO A 120 -6.86 -1.63 26.00
C PRO A 120 -7.75 -1.37 27.23
N PRO A 121 -7.16 -1.08 28.41
CA PRO A 121 -7.93 -0.60 29.55
C PRO A 121 -8.45 0.80 29.22
N LEU A 122 -9.74 0.90 28.87
CA LEU A 122 -10.41 2.14 28.52
C LEU A 122 -11.06 2.72 29.78
N ASP A 123 -10.74 3.97 30.11
CA ASP A 123 -11.47 4.70 31.15
C ASP A 123 -12.77 5.25 30.56
N TYR A 124 -13.89 4.77 31.08
CA TYR A 124 -15.23 5.17 30.66
C TYR A 124 -15.48 6.67 30.83
N ARG A 125 -14.73 7.37 31.69
CA ARG A 125 -14.89 8.82 31.91
C ARG A 125 -14.47 9.67 30.71
N TYR A 126 -13.60 9.15 29.84
CA TYR A 126 -13.02 9.89 28.70
C TYR A 126 -13.45 9.34 27.34
N THR A 127 -14.46 8.49 27.32
CA THR A 127 -14.93 7.81 26.11
C THR A 127 -16.28 8.39 25.68
N SER A 128 -16.54 8.51 24.37
CA SER A 128 -17.80 9.05 23.88
C SER A 128 -18.98 8.13 24.21
N LEU A 129 -20.15 8.73 24.46
CA LEU A 129 -21.37 8.01 24.85
C LEU A 129 -21.81 7.02 23.75
N ALA A 130 -21.76 7.44 22.48
CA ALA A 130 -22.07 6.58 21.33
C ALA A 130 -21.15 5.35 21.23
N PHE A 131 -19.87 5.50 21.59
CA PHE A 131 -18.92 4.38 21.62
C PHE A 131 -19.26 3.40 22.76
N GLN A 132 -19.64 3.91 23.92
CA GLN A 132 -20.05 3.09 25.06
C GLN A 132 -21.31 2.28 24.74
N GLU A 133 -22.33 2.92 24.18
CA GLU A 133 -23.60 2.27 23.81
C GLU A 133 -23.38 1.16 22.77
N THR A 134 -22.46 1.36 21.82
CA THR A 134 -22.16 0.38 20.76
C THR A 134 -21.35 -0.82 21.29
N LEU A 135 -20.49 -0.61 22.29
CA LEU A 135 -19.54 -1.63 22.75
C LEU A 135 -19.90 -2.30 24.07
N MET A 136 -20.78 -1.71 24.89
CA MET A 136 -21.31 -2.37 26.08
C MET A 136 -21.82 -3.80 25.80
N PRO A 137 -22.53 -4.09 24.69
CA PRO A 137 -22.95 -5.45 24.38
C PRO A 137 -21.77 -6.43 24.15
N TRP A 138 -20.65 -5.94 23.63
CA TRP A 138 -19.46 -6.74 23.30
C TRP A 138 -18.52 -6.98 24.49
N LEU A 139 -18.68 -6.22 25.58
CA LEU A 139 -17.83 -6.32 26.78
C LEU A 139 -18.36 -7.31 27.84
N ILE A 140 -19.59 -7.81 27.67
CA ILE A 140 -20.31 -8.64 28.67
C ILE A 140 -20.11 -10.15 28.40
N HIS A 141 -19.17 -10.55 27.54
CA HIS A 141 -18.81 -11.96 27.29
C HIS A 141 -17.31 -12.19 27.45
#